data_AF-A0A4R5AQA1-F1
#
_entry.id   AF-A0A4R5AQA1-F1
#
_cell.length_a   1.000
_cell.length_b   1.000
_cell.length_c   1.000
_cell.angle_alpha   90.00
_cell.angle_beta   90.00
_cell.angle_gamma   90.00
#
_symmetry.space_group_name_H-M   'P 1'
#
loop_
_entity.id
_entity.type
_entity.pdbx_description
1 polymer ?
#
loop_
_entity_poly.entity_id
_entity_poly.type
_entity_poly.pdbx_seq_one_letter_code
_entity_poly.pdbx_strand_id
1 'polypeptide(L)'
;MALLDELHIRLRSLDDQEEGIRRERAAVLRAFVRAAGGVTEASGLLGMDPRTVVKLQRLDEIAMIVYRSGGTGTDPEGRVGERQREADSRWWRVARASRPKIRLLVVVDRGIVRRIWPVMDTPRWDENEAGKVALPLGERPLTSEEVAEHYPDLGIAIGDERPIRKGLLREHVPVDGAQAHRIVLAIPRSRI
;
A
#
# COMPACT_ATOMS: atom_id res chain seq x y z
N MET A 1 1.19 33.30 -17.78
CA MET A 1 1.24 31.82 -17.80
C MET A 1 2.42 31.28 -17.02
N ALA A 2 3.67 31.71 -17.28
CA ALA A 2 4.87 31.22 -16.57
C ALA A 2 4.81 31.25 -15.02
N LEU A 3 4.25 32.30 -14.42
CA LEU A 3 4.13 32.41 -12.95
C LEU A 3 3.17 31.36 -12.34
N LEU A 4 2.07 31.03 -13.02
CA LEU A 4 1.13 30.02 -12.54
C LEU A 4 1.76 28.62 -12.57
N ASP A 5 2.53 28.32 -13.62
CA ASP A 5 3.25 27.05 -13.76
C ASP A 5 4.33 26.91 -12.67
N GLU A 6 5.06 27.99 -12.37
CA GLU A 6 6.06 28.03 -11.30
C GLU A 6 5.44 27.81 -9.91
N LEU A 7 4.34 28.51 -9.59
CA LEU A 7 3.63 28.32 -8.33
C LEU A 7 3.07 26.90 -8.20
N HIS A 8 2.59 26.32 -9.30
CA HIS A 8 2.09 24.94 -9.32
C HIS A 8 3.21 23.92 -9.07
N ILE A 9 4.39 24.12 -9.66
CA ILE A 9 5.58 23.30 -9.39
C ILE A 9 5.99 23.43 -7.92
N ARG A 10 5.99 24.67 -7.39
CA ARG A 10 6.38 24.92 -6.00
C ARG A 10 5.42 24.28 -5.00
N LEU A 11 4.10 24.38 -5.23
CA LEU A 11 3.09 23.76 -4.39
C LEU A 11 3.26 22.23 -4.35
N ARG A 12 3.50 21.60 -5.51
CA ARG A 12 3.80 20.16 -5.57
C ARG A 12 5.04 19.76 -4.78
N SER A 13 6.11 20.54 -4.91
CA SER A 13 7.34 20.29 -4.14
C SER A 13 7.10 20.38 -2.64
N LEU A 14 6.19 21.24 -2.18
CA LEU A 14 5.82 21.33 -0.77
C LEU A 14 4.97 20.12 -0.34
N ASP A 15 4.00 19.71 -1.17
CA ASP A 15 3.19 18.51 -0.92
C ASP A 15 4.07 17.26 -0.79
N ASP A 16 5.07 17.10 -1.67
CA ASP A 16 6.04 16.00 -1.64
C ASP A 16 6.89 16.02 -0.36
N GLN A 17 7.30 17.21 0.08
CA GLN A 17 8.06 17.40 1.33
C GLN A 17 7.22 17.09 2.57
N GLU A 18 5.96 17.56 2.61
CA GLU A 18 5.04 17.26 3.70
C GLU A 18 4.77 15.76 3.81
N GLU A 19 4.60 15.09 2.67
CA GLU A 19 4.41 13.65 2.63
C GLU A 19 5.66 12.90 3.13
N GLY A 20 6.85 13.33 2.72
CA GLY A 20 8.12 12.79 3.24
C GLY A 20 8.23 12.92 4.77
N ILE A 21 7.93 14.10 5.31
CA ILE A 21 7.94 14.35 6.76
C ILE A 21 6.88 13.50 7.47
N ARG A 22 5.69 13.34 6.88
CA ARG A 22 4.63 12.48 7.45
C ARG A 22 5.09 11.02 7.55
N ARG A 23 5.77 10.50 6.52
CA ARG A 23 6.33 9.15 6.53
C ARG A 23 7.37 8.97 7.62
N GLU A 24 8.34 9.87 7.67
CA GLU A 24 9.39 9.84 8.69
C GLU A 24 8.79 9.90 10.10
N ARG A 25 7.85 10.83 10.33
CA ARG A 25 7.13 10.96 11.60
C ARG A 25 6.41 9.68 11.97
N ALA A 26 5.69 9.05 11.05
CA ALA A 26 4.95 7.81 11.33
C ALA A 26 5.90 6.65 11.65
N ALA A 27 7.02 6.53 10.92
CA ALA A 27 8.04 5.52 11.18
C ALA A 27 8.68 5.68 12.57
N VAL A 28 9.09 6.92 12.92
CA VAL A 28 9.61 7.26 14.25
C VAL A 28 8.57 6.96 15.33
N LEU A 29 7.31 7.33 15.11
CA LEU A 29 6.26 7.13 16.09
C LEU A 29 5.94 5.63 16.30
N ARG A 30 5.94 4.82 15.23
CA ARG A 30 5.81 3.35 15.36
C ARG A 30 6.98 2.75 16.14
N ALA A 31 8.21 3.18 15.85
CA ALA A 31 9.39 2.73 16.59
C ALA A 31 9.32 3.14 18.07
N PHE A 32 8.89 4.38 18.35
CA PHE A 32 8.69 4.89 19.70
C PHE A 32 7.62 4.10 20.46
N VAL A 33 6.47 3.82 19.83
CA VAL A 33 5.39 3.02 20.43
C VAL A 33 5.85 1.61 20.77
N ARG A 34 6.64 0.96 19.89
CA ARG A 34 7.24 -0.34 20.18
C ARG A 34 8.21 -0.27 21.37
N ALA A 35 9.07 0.75 21.41
CA ALA A 35 10.03 0.94 22.49
C ALA A 35 9.36 1.27 23.83
N ALA A 36 8.25 2.01 23.81
CA ALA A 36 7.46 2.35 25.00
C ALA A 36 6.65 1.16 25.56
N GLY A 37 6.53 0.06 24.82
CA GLY A 37 5.75 -1.12 25.23
C GLY A 37 4.28 -1.07 24.83
N GLY A 38 3.84 -0.05 24.09
CA GLY A 38 2.45 0.09 23.67
C GLY A 38 2.00 1.52 23.41
N VAL A 39 0.80 1.65 22.84
CA VAL A 39 0.18 2.94 22.53
C VAL A 39 -0.17 3.72 23.80
N THR A 40 -0.59 3.03 24.85
CA THR A 40 -0.99 3.66 26.12
C THR A 40 0.21 4.32 26.78
N GLU A 41 1.32 3.60 26.90
CA GLU A 41 2.58 4.06 27.47
C GLU A 41 3.16 5.20 26.64
N ALA A 42 3.19 5.05 25.31
CA ALA A 42 3.64 6.09 24.40
C ALA A 42 2.79 7.36 24.49
N SER A 43 1.47 7.23 24.64
CA SER A 43 0.55 8.37 24.78
C SER A 43 0.84 9.17 26.05
N GLY A 44 1.13 8.49 27.16
CA GLY A 44 1.53 9.11 28.42
C GLY A 44 2.87 9.85 28.30
N LEU A 45 3.86 9.24 27.64
CA LEU A 45 5.18 9.85 27.42
C LEU A 45 5.13 11.06 26.48
N LEU A 46 4.26 11.05 25.47
CA LEU A 46 4.13 12.12 24.48
C LEU A 46 3.14 13.22 24.90
N GLY A 47 2.38 13.02 25.98
CA GLY A 47 1.31 13.93 26.39
C GLY A 47 0.19 14.06 25.33
N MET A 48 -0.05 13.00 24.57
CA MET A 48 -1.04 12.97 23.48
C MET A 48 -2.18 12.01 23.80
N ASP A 49 -3.36 12.24 23.23
CA ASP A 49 -4.44 11.25 23.27
C ASP A 49 -4.04 9.97 22.50
N PRO A 50 -4.31 8.76 23.02
CA PRO A 50 -4.00 7.49 22.35
C PRO A 50 -4.50 7.40 20.91
N ARG A 51 -5.68 7.96 20.59
CA ARG A 51 -6.23 7.96 19.23
C ARG A 51 -5.39 8.84 18.30
N THR A 52 -4.84 9.93 18.81
CA THR A 52 -3.92 10.80 18.06
C THR A 52 -2.63 10.06 17.74
N VAL A 53 -2.07 9.33 18.71
CA VAL A 53 -0.88 8.48 18.51
C VAL A 53 -1.16 7.40 17.45
N VAL A 54 -2.32 6.74 17.51
CA VAL A 54 -2.72 5.76 16.48
C VAL A 54 -2.89 6.42 15.11
N LYS A 55 -3.55 7.58 15.03
CA LYS A 55 -3.77 8.30 13.77
C LYS A 55 -2.45 8.69 13.11
N LEU A 56 -1.50 9.18 13.89
CA LEU A 56 -0.19 9.64 13.41
C LEU A 56 0.75 8.49 13.01
N GLN A 57 0.50 7.26 13.48
CA GLN A 57 1.23 6.06 13.06
C GLN A 57 0.77 5.55 11.69
N ARG A 58 -0.43 5.94 11.22
CA ARG A 58 -1.01 5.45 9.97
C ARG A 58 -0.56 6.32 8.81
N LEU A 59 -0.17 5.68 7.72
CA LEU A 59 0.23 6.38 6.50
C LEU A 59 -0.89 6.51 5.46
N ASP A 60 -2.08 5.93 5.72
CA ASP A 60 -3.18 5.88 4.73
C ASP A 60 -2.72 5.30 3.38
N GLU A 61 -1.60 4.58 3.41
CA GLU A 61 -0.97 3.91 2.28
C GLU A 61 -1.60 2.54 2.10
N ILE A 62 -1.79 2.17 0.83
CA ILE A 62 -2.49 0.96 0.46
C ILE A 62 -1.67 0.11 -0.51
N ALA A 63 -1.76 -1.20 -0.33
CA ALA A 63 -1.38 -2.18 -1.32
C ALA A 63 -2.62 -2.56 -2.13
N MET A 64 -2.54 -2.44 -3.46
CA MET A 64 -3.56 -2.95 -4.35
C MET A 64 -3.24 -4.41 -4.67
N ILE A 65 -4.14 -5.32 -4.31
CA ILE A 65 -4.01 -6.75 -4.58
C ILE A 65 -4.83 -7.07 -5.82
N VAL A 66 -4.23 -7.76 -6.78
CA VAL A 66 -4.89 -8.18 -8.03
C VAL A 66 -4.87 -9.69 -8.16
N TYR A 67 -6.01 -10.26 -8.53
CA TYR A 67 -6.17 -11.69 -8.71
C TYR A 67 -6.17 -12.05 -10.20
N ARG A 68 -5.30 -12.98 -10.57
CA ARG A 68 -5.20 -13.51 -11.92
C ARG A 68 -5.66 -14.96 -11.96
N SER A 69 -6.47 -15.26 -12.98
CA SER A 69 -7.07 -16.57 -13.21
C SER A 69 -6.52 -17.29 -14.45
N GLY A 70 -5.41 -16.82 -15.05
CA GLY A 70 -4.90 -17.40 -16.29
C GLY A 70 -3.46 -17.04 -16.63
N GLY A 71 -2.59 -18.06 -16.61
CA GLY A 71 -1.71 -18.40 -17.73
C GLY A 71 -0.62 -17.44 -18.19
N THR A 72 -0.22 -16.41 -17.45
CA THR A 72 1.10 -15.80 -17.71
C THR A 72 2.14 -16.68 -17.04
N GLY A 73 2.55 -17.73 -17.75
CA GLY A 73 3.58 -18.67 -17.31
C GLY A 73 4.84 -17.91 -16.91
N THR A 74 5.20 -18.03 -15.64
CA THR A 74 6.54 -17.68 -15.17
C THR A 74 7.54 -18.56 -15.89
N ASP A 75 8.63 -17.99 -16.39
CA ASP A 75 9.83 -18.74 -16.72
C ASP A 75 10.27 -19.52 -15.46
N PRO A 76 10.65 -20.82 -15.54
CA PRO A 76 11.22 -21.57 -14.42
C PRO A 76 12.40 -20.88 -13.71
N GLU A 77 13.06 -19.89 -14.33
CA GLU A 77 14.10 -19.07 -13.68
C GLU A 77 13.55 -17.87 -12.88
N GLY A 78 12.24 -17.63 -12.84
CA GLY A 78 11.65 -16.50 -12.11
C GLY A 78 12.01 -15.12 -12.67
N ARG A 79 12.66 -15.06 -13.85
CA ARG A 79 13.01 -13.79 -14.50
C ARG A 79 11.74 -13.09 -15.00
N VAL A 80 11.50 -11.90 -14.45
CA VAL A 80 10.38 -11.05 -14.85
C VAL A 80 10.83 -10.15 -15.99
N GLY A 81 10.32 -10.42 -17.19
CA GLY A 81 10.57 -9.56 -18.36
C GLY A 81 9.64 -8.36 -18.42
N GLU A 82 10.00 -7.38 -19.27
CA GLU A 82 9.25 -6.15 -19.51
C GLU A 82 7.77 -6.41 -19.89
N ARG A 83 7.50 -7.46 -20.67
CA ARG A 83 6.13 -7.87 -21.03
C ARG A 83 5.27 -8.25 -19.83
N GLN A 84 5.86 -8.85 -18.80
CA GLN A 84 5.12 -9.22 -17.60
C GLN A 84 4.83 -7.98 -16.75
N ARG A 85 5.79 -7.07 -16.63
CA ARG A 85 5.61 -5.77 -15.97
C ARG A 85 4.52 -4.96 -16.67
N GLU A 86 4.51 -4.92 -17.99
CA GLU A 86 3.48 -4.25 -18.79
C GLU A 86 2.10 -4.88 -18.59
N ALA A 87 2.03 -6.21 -18.58
CA ALA A 87 0.79 -6.92 -18.29
C ALA A 87 0.29 -6.65 -16.87
N ASP A 88 1.19 -6.62 -15.87
CA ASP A 88 0.88 -6.35 -14.46
C ASP A 88 0.46 -4.89 -14.23
N SER A 89 1.03 -3.94 -14.97
CA SER A 89 0.81 -2.49 -14.76
C SER A 89 -0.48 -1.95 -15.38
N ARG A 90 -1.01 -2.53 -16.46
CA ARG A 90 -2.16 -2.00 -17.22
C ARG A 90 -3.39 -2.90 -17.11
N TRP A 91 -4.64 -2.46 -17.24
CA TRP A 91 -5.26 -1.13 -17.17
C TRP A 91 -6.27 -1.17 -16.03
N TRP A 92 -6.08 -0.36 -15.00
CA TRP A 92 -6.81 -0.47 -13.74
C TRP A 92 -7.80 0.67 -13.55
N ARG A 93 -9.00 0.36 -13.04
CA ARG A 93 -9.91 1.40 -12.53
C ARG A 93 -9.51 1.75 -11.10
N VAL A 94 -8.77 2.84 -10.96
CA VAL A 94 -8.30 3.38 -9.67
C VAL A 94 -8.91 4.76 -9.46
N ALA A 95 -9.60 4.95 -8.32
CA ALA A 95 -10.16 6.24 -7.94
C ALA A 95 -9.03 7.28 -7.80
N ARG A 96 -9.25 8.52 -8.30
CA ARG A 96 -8.22 9.58 -8.27
C ARG A 96 -7.66 9.82 -6.87
N ALA A 97 -8.51 9.81 -5.85
CA ALA A 97 -8.12 9.99 -4.45
C ALA A 97 -7.28 8.83 -3.87
N SER A 98 -7.33 7.63 -4.49
CA SER A 98 -6.54 6.47 -4.06
C SER A 98 -5.18 6.39 -4.74
N ARG A 99 -5.02 7.00 -5.91
CA ARG A 99 -3.75 6.99 -6.68
C ARG A 99 -2.52 7.36 -5.83
N PRO A 100 -2.49 8.50 -5.10
CA PRO A 100 -1.31 8.88 -4.32
C PRO A 100 -1.06 7.97 -3.11
N LYS A 101 -2.02 7.11 -2.75
CA LYS A 101 -1.94 6.21 -1.59
C LYS A 101 -1.38 4.84 -1.95
N ILE A 102 -1.44 4.44 -3.23
CA ILE A 102 -1.02 3.10 -3.63
C ILE A 102 0.50 3.04 -3.64
N ARG A 103 1.08 2.22 -2.76
CA ARG A 103 2.53 1.98 -2.70
C ARG A 103 2.94 0.63 -3.26
N LEU A 104 2.03 -0.34 -3.27
CA LEU A 104 2.32 -1.69 -3.70
C LEU A 104 1.26 -2.22 -4.64
N LEU A 105 1.68 -3.01 -5.63
CA LEU A 105 0.82 -3.91 -6.40
C LEU A 105 1.18 -5.35 -6.04
N VAL A 106 0.27 -6.07 -5.41
CA VAL A 106 0.43 -7.48 -5.06
C VAL A 106 -0.29 -8.33 -6.11
N VAL A 107 0.45 -9.18 -6.81
CA VAL A 107 -0.09 -10.07 -7.84
C VAL A 107 -0.29 -11.46 -7.26
N VAL A 108 -1.55 -11.87 -7.18
CA VAL A 108 -1.96 -13.21 -6.78
C VAL A 108 -2.31 -14.00 -8.04
N ASP A 109 -1.63 -15.13 -8.25
CA ASP A 109 -1.94 -16.06 -9.34
C ASP A 109 -2.19 -17.46 -8.78
N ARG A 110 -3.30 -18.06 -9.21
CA ARG A 110 -3.78 -19.35 -8.71
C ARG A 110 -3.85 -19.43 -7.17
N GLY A 111 -4.23 -18.31 -6.55
CA GLY A 111 -4.38 -18.22 -5.10
C GLY A 111 -3.07 -18.11 -4.32
N ILE A 112 -1.94 -17.88 -4.99
CA ILE A 112 -0.63 -17.68 -4.35
C ILE A 112 -0.11 -16.28 -4.69
N VAL A 113 0.43 -15.57 -3.70
CA VAL A 113 1.15 -14.31 -3.92
C VAL A 113 2.41 -14.60 -4.70
N ARG A 114 2.47 -14.14 -5.96
CA ARG A 114 3.62 -14.40 -6.84
C ARG A 114 4.62 -13.27 -6.85
N ARG A 115 4.13 -12.03 -6.82
CA ARG A 115 4.96 -10.83 -6.98
C ARG A 115 4.38 -9.70 -6.18
N ILE A 116 5.27 -8.87 -5.66
CA ILE A 116 4.94 -7.59 -5.04
C ILE A 116 5.74 -6.54 -5.77
N TRP A 117 5.07 -5.62 -6.45
CA TRP A 117 5.71 -4.53 -7.17
C TRP A 117 5.65 -3.25 -6.33
N PRO A 118 6.74 -2.47 -6.26
CA PRO A 118 6.67 -1.12 -5.76
C PRO A 118 5.93 -0.25 -6.79
N VAL A 119 5.03 0.60 -6.32
CA VAL A 119 4.37 1.63 -7.12
C VAL A 119 5.14 2.93 -6.87
N MET A 120 5.76 3.42 -7.94
CA MET A 120 6.58 4.62 -7.93
C MET A 120 5.71 5.85 -7.72
N ASP A 121 6.22 6.79 -6.93
CA ASP A 121 5.60 8.11 -6.84
C ASP A 121 5.84 8.84 -8.17
N THR A 122 4.76 9.18 -8.86
CA THR A 122 4.81 9.89 -10.14
C THR A 122 3.76 10.99 -10.17
N PRO A 123 4.11 12.18 -10.70
CA PRO A 123 3.17 13.28 -10.83
C PRO A 123 2.07 13.00 -11.86
N ARG A 124 2.22 11.97 -12.71
CA ARG A 124 1.24 11.63 -13.76
C ARG A 124 1.07 10.11 -13.87
N TRP A 125 -0.18 9.69 -13.77
CA TRP A 125 -0.61 8.34 -14.09
C TRP A 125 -1.07 8.33 -15.54
N ASP A 126 -0.58 7.38 -16.33
CA ASP A 126 -1.02 7.22 -17.71
C ASP A 126 -2.46 6.72 -17.71
N GLU A 127 -3.39 7.52 -18.22
CA GLU A 127 -4.82 7.24 -18.26
C GLU A 127 -5.24 7.02 -19.72
N ASN A 128 -5.96 5.93 -19.99
CA ASN A 128 -6.53 5.65 -21.31
C ASN A 128 -7.89 6.34 -21.50
N GLU A 129 -8.41 6.30 -22.73
CA GLU A 129 -9.71 6.91 -23.10
C GLU A 129 -10.90 6.42 -22.26
N ALA A 130 -10.81 5.20 -21.69
CA ALA A 130 -11.82 4.61 -20.84
C ALA A 130 -11.67 4.97 -19.35
N GLY A 131 -10.77 5.91 -19.01
CA GLY A 131 -10.49 6.36 -17.65
C GLY A 131 -9.77 5.32 -16.78
N LYS A 132 -9.14 4.31 -17.39
CA LYS A 132 -8.32 3.32 -16.69
C LYS A 132 -6.86 3.78 -16.70
N VAL A 133 -6.13 3.46 -15.65
CA VAL A 133 -4.76 3.90 -15.48
C VAL A 133 -3.77 2.74 -15.54
N ALA A 134 -2.56 3.03 -16.04
CA ALA A 134 -1.41 2.18 -15.81
C ALA A 134 -0.80 2.52 -14.45
N LEU A 135 -0.42 1.49 -13.69
CA LEU A 135 0.35 1.68 -12.47
C LEU A 135 1.81 1.98 -12.83
N PRO A 136 2.42 3.01 -12.24
CA PRO A 136 3.83 3.29 -12.40
C PRO A 136 4.67 2.30 -11.58
N LEU A 137 4.79 1.05 -12.04
CA LEU A 137 5.54 0.03 -11.30
C LEU A 137 7.04 0.30 -11.38
N GLY A 138 7.80 -0.07 -10.34
CA GLY A 138 9.26 -0.11 -10.39
C GLY A 138 9.79 -1.11 -11.43
N GLU A 139 11.10 -1.10 -11.66
CA GLU A 139 11.74 -1.90 -12.72
C GLU A 139 11.64 -3.41 -12.48
N ARG A 140 11.69 -3.83 -11.21
CA ARG A 140 11.58 -5.22 -10.78
C ARG A 140 10.60 -5.38 -9.62
N PRO A 141 9.99 -6.55 -9.43
CA PRO A 141 9.29 -6.84 -8.18
C PRO A 141 10.28 -6.83 -7.01
N LEU A 142 9.75 -6.55 -5.82
CA LEU A 142 10.48 -6.68 -4.57
C LEU A 142 10.79 -8.14 -4.28
N THR A 143 11.93 -8.42 -3.64
CA THR A 143 12.22 -9.72 -3.04
C THR A 143 11.51 -9.86 -1.70
N SER A 144 11.47 -11.08 -1.16
CA SER A 144 10.89 -11.34 0.17
C SER A 144 11.61 -10.55 1.26
N GLU A 145 12.93 -10.42 1.16
CA GLU A 145 13.76 -9.64 2.09
C GLU A 145 13.40 -8.16 2.04
N GLU A 146 13.28 -7.58 0.84
CA GLU A 146 12.92 -6.17 0.66
C GLU A 146 11.49 -5.86 1.16
N VAL A 147 10.56 -6.80 0.99
CA VAL A 147 9.21 -6.68 1.55
C VAL A 147 9.26 -6.70 3.08
N ALA A 148 10.01 -7.62 3.67
CA ALA A 148 10.14 -7.69 5.12
C ALA A 148 10.85 -6.46 5.71
N GLU A 149 11.82 -5.90 5.01
CA GLU A 149 12.57 -4.72 5.45
C GLU A 149 11.76 -3.43 5.34
N HIS A 150 11.14 -3.18 4.17
CA HIS A 150 10.47 -1.91 3.90
C HIS A 150 8.99 -1.91 4.29
N TYR A 151 8.36 -3.09 4.33
CA TYR A 151 6.94 -3.26 4.61
C TYR A 151 6.69 -4.36 5.66
N PRO A 152 7.36 -4.31 6.83
CA PRO A 152 7.27 -5.36 7.85
C PRO A 152 5.85 -5.62 8.34
N ASP A 153 5.01 -4.58 8.30
CA ASP A 153 3.64 -4.64 8.79
C ASP A 153 2.65 -5.11 7.71
N LEU A 154 3.04 -5.30 6.45
CA LEU A 154 2.11 -5.61 5.34
C LEU A 154 1.25 -6.86 5.60
N GLY A 155 1.77 -7.83 6.35
CA GLY A 155 1.09 -9.09 6.66
C GLY A 155 0.80 -9.94 5.41
N ILE A 156 1.55 -9.72 4.33
CA ILE A 156 1.50 -10.48 3.07
C ILE A 156 2.94 -10.65 2.58
N ALA A 157 3.36 -11.90 2.41
CA ALA A 157 4.65 -12.28 1.86
C ALA A 157 4.51 -12.96 0.49
N ILE A 158 5.62 -13.01 -0.25
CA ILE A 158 5.69 -13.78 -1.49
C ILE A 158 5.61 -15.27 -1.16
N GLY A 159 4.73 -15.99 -1.85
CA GLY A 159 4.44 -17.40 -1.59
C GLY A 159 3.22 -17.63 -0.69
N ASP A 160 2.69 -16.59 -0.02
CA ASP A 160 1.52 -16.73 0.84
C ASP A 160 0.28 -17.19 0.06
N GLU A 161 -0.51 -18.04 0.70
CA GLU A 161 -1.84 -18.39 0.21
C GLU A 161 -2.79 -17.21 0.36
N ARG A 162 -3.43 -16.83 -0.75
CA ARG A 162 -4.50 -15.85 -0.80
C ARG A 162 -5.61 -16.33 -1.72
N PRO A 163 -6.62 -17.03 -1.17
CA PRO A 163 -7.68 -17.66 -1.97
C PRO A 163 -8.39 -16.67 -2.88
N ILE A 164 -8.53 -17.04 -4.17
CA ILE A 164 -9.27 -16.24 -5.15
C ILE A 164 -10.76 -16.35 -4.84
N ARG A 165 -11.40 -15.23 -4.48
CA ARG A 165 -12.86 -15.18 -4.31
C ARG A 165 -13.52 -14.97 -5.67
N LYS A 166 -14.58 -15.75 -5.96
CA LYS A 166 -15.33 -15.62 -7.23
C LYS A 166 -15.82 -14.18 -7.41
N GLY A 167 -15.49 -13.57 -8.55
CA GLY A 167 -15.87 -12.19 -8.89
C GLY A 167 -14.98 -11.09 -8.30
N LEU A 168 -14.00 -11.44 -7.45
CA LEU A 168 -13.05 -10.46 -6.89
C LEU A 168 -11.82 -10.36 -7.80
N LEU A 169 -11.73 -9.27 -8.55
CA LEU A 169 -10.59 -9.00 -9.43
C LEU A 169 -9.46 -8.25 -8.71
N ARG A 170 -9.81 -7.44 -7.71
CA ARG A 170 -8.85 -6.66 -6.91
C ARG A 170 -9.43 -6.22 -5.58
N GLU A 171 -8.55 -5.94 -4.63
CA GLU A 171 -8.85 -5.31 -3.34
C GLU A 171 -7.74 -4.33 -2.94
N HIS A 172 -8.01 -3.45 -1.97
CA HIS A 172 -7.02 -2.54 -1.40
C HIS A 172 -6.88 -2.85 0.09
N VAL A 173 -5.66 -3.06 0.55
CA VAL A 173 -5.36 -3.31 1.96
C VAL A 173 -4.39 -2.25 2.48
N PRO A 174 -4.48 -1.82 3.75
CA PRO A 174 -3.47 -0.95 4.34
C PRO A 174 -2.09 -1.59 4.34
N VAL A 175 -1.05 -0.80 4.07
CA VAL A 175 0.36 -1.27 4.09
C VAL A 175 0.90 -1.36 5.52
N ASP A 176 0.34 -0.57 6.43
CA ASP A 176 0.74 -0.49 7.85
C ASP A 176 0.13 -1.59 8.73
N GLY A 177 -0.25 -2.72 8.13
CA GLY A 177 -0.67 -3.90 8.90
C GLY A 177 -1.96 -3.76 9.68
N ALA A 178 -2.74 -2.71 9.42
CA ALA A 178 -4.13 -2.68 9.81
C ALA A 178 -4.96 -3.67 8.97
N GLN A 179 -4.56 -4.95 8.92
CA GLN A 179 -5.57 -5.98 9.03
C GLN A 179 -6.32 -5.64 10.30
N ALA A 180 -7.56 -5.18 10.11
CA ALA A 180 -8.49 -4.98 11.18
C ALA A 180 -8.37 -6.20 12.10
N HIS A 181 -7.79 -5.98 13.30
CA HIS A 181 -8.37 -6.62 14.46
C HIS A 181 -9.84 -6.33 14.31
N ARG A 182 -10.55 -7.36 13.85
CA ARG A 182 -11.98 -7.48 13.97
C ARG A 182 -12.17 -7.32 15.47
N ILE A 183 -12.38 -6.09 15.93
CA ILE A 183 -13.06 -5.84 17.18
C ILE A 183 -14.46 -6.36 16.88
N VAL A 184 -14.62 -7.66 17.01
CA VAL A 184 -15.90 -8.25 17.33
C VAL A 184 -16.16 -7.72 18.71
N LEU A 185 -16.77 -6.53 18.78
CA LEU A 185 -17.59 -6.17 19.92
C LEU A 185 -18.71 -7.20 19.92
N ALA A 186 -18.44 -8.33 20.57
CA ALA A 186 -19.47 -9.21 21.06
C ALA A 186 -20.25 -8.36 22.08
N ILE A 187 -21.31 -7.71 21.61
CA ILE A 187 -22.36 -7.23 22.50
C ILE A 187 -22.97 -8.50 23.09
N PRO A 188 -22.82 -8.78 24.39
CA PRO A 188 -23.52 -9.90 24.98
C PRO A 188 -25.01 -9.58 24.89
N ARG A 189 -25.73 -10.35 24.06
CA ARG A 189 -27.19 -10.42 24.16
C ARG A 189 -27.52 -11.25 25.39
N SER A 190 -27.54 -10.59 26.54
CA SER A 190 -28.22 -11.10 27.72
C SER A 190 -29.05 -9.98 28.35
N ARG A 191 -30.36 -10.26 28.43
CA ARG A 191 -31.47 -9.51 29.04
C ARG A 191 -32.03 -8.35 28.20
N ILE A 192 -33.12 -8.62 27.47
CA ILE A 192 -34.52 -8.31 27.88
C ILE A 192 -35.35 -9.54 27.53
#